data_AF-A0A946G0G9-F1
#
_entry.id   AF-A0A946G0G9-F1
#
_cell.length_a   1.000
_cell.length_b   1.000
_cell.length_c   1.000
_cell.angle_alpha   90.00
_cell.angle_beta   90.00
_cell.angle_gamma   90.00
#
_symmetry.space_group_name_H-M   'P 1'
#
loop_
_entity.id
_entity.type
_entity.pdbx_description
1 polymer ?
#
loop_
_entity_poly.entity_id
_entity_poly.type
_entity_poly.pdbx_seq_one_letter_code
_entity_poly.pdbx_strand_id
1 'polypeptide(L)'
;MSPTPRIFLVLLGATLLFHTTLNYMEKNIEDFETVPLPPKKLKVITSKNSIIKVNAKDRDSWTLLDFSSRKTRKIAEEDTQKLAQVSWDLGFSRTKIISNGGKTNPSGSTGIINLGPINFDSIKTAPQTGYVQDHRSLGNLINKELAGWYNYRTRTHNIESKRNVYALQLNDGLFMKMRILNYYCASKDSDCRTMLCTREEAACLTIEYALSEANSNKYIFPEDPVLPKPLPTPDKASE
;
A
#
# COMPACT_ATOMS: atom_id res chain seq x y z
N MET A 1 -13.76 -61.19 33.19
CA MET A 1 -13.93 -60.96 31.74
C MET A 1 -13.00 -59.83 31.33
N SER A 2 -12.18 -60.01 30.29
CA SER A 2 -11.25 -58.99 29.81
C SER A 2 -12.01 -57.71 29.40
N PRO A 3 -11.54 -56.50 29.77
CA PRO A 3 -12.20 -55.24 29.40
C PRO A 3 -12.00 -54.86 27.93
N THR A 4 -11.05 -55.49 27.24
CA THR A 4 -10.65 -55.20 25.85
C THR A 4 -11.80 -55.17 24.84
N PRO A 5 -12.74 -56.15 24.76
CA PRO A 5 -13.84 -56.10 23.81
C PRO A 5 -14.81 -54.93 24.06
N ARG A 6 -14.99 -54.50 25.32
CA ARG A 6 -15.84 -53.36 25.66
C ARG A 6 -15.21 -52.04 25.20
N ILE A 7 -13.90 -51.89 25.43
CA ILE A 7 -13.14 -50.71 24.98
C ILE A 7 -13.16 -50.62 23.45
N PHE A 8 -12.98 -51.75 22.76
CA PHE A 8 -13.03 -51.81 21.30
C PHE A 8 -14.39 -51.39 20.74
N LEU A 9 -15.49 -51.89 21.32
CA LEU A 9 -16.85 -51.49 20.93
C LEU A 9 -17.12 -50.00 21.12
N VAL A 10 -16.63 -49.42 22.23
CA VAL A 10 -16.77 -47.98 22.49
C VAL A 10 -15.99 -47.15 21.46
N LEU A 11 -14.76 -47.52 21.14
CA LEU A 11 -13.95 -46.83 20.13
C LEU A 11 -14.59 -46.92 18.74
N LEU A 12 -15.12 -48.08 18.38
CA LEU A 12 -15.76 -48.29 17.09
C LEU A 12 -17.06 -47.47 16.97
N GLY A 13 -17.86 -47.42 18.04
CA GLY A 13 -19.04 -46.56 18.12
C GLY A 13 -18.70 -45.06 18.04
N ALA A 14 -17.67 -44.61 18.76
CA ALA A 14 -17.21 -43.22 18.70
C ALA A 14 -16.71 -42.83 17.30
N THR A 15 -16.00 -43.73 16.63
CA THR A 15 -15.52 -43.51 15.26
C THR A 15 -16.68 -43.37 14.28
N LEU A 16 -17.69 -44.23 14.39
CA LEU A 16 -18.89 -44.16 13.57
C LEU A 16 -19.67 -42.86 13.80
N LEU A 17 -19.83 -42.45 15.06
CA LEU A 17 -20.45 -41.17 15.44
C LEU A 17 -19.68 -39.97 14.86
N PHE A 18 -18.36 -40.01 14.90
CA PHE A 18 -17.52 -38.95 14.35
C PHE A 18 -17.61 -38.88 12.82
N HIS A 19 -17.60 -40.02 12.12
CA HIS A 19 -17.70 -40.04 10.66
C HIS A 19 -19.09 -39.64 10.17
N THR A 20 -20.14 -40.03 10.89
CA THR A 20 -21.52 -39.62 10.58
C THR A 20 -21.73 -38.13 10.78
N THR A 21 -21.18 -37.57 11.87
CA THR A 21 -21.22 -36.11 12.08
C THR A 21 -20.39 -35.35 11.06
N LEU A 22 -19.20 -35.83 10.68
CA LEU A 22 -18.42 -35.23 9.58
C LEU A 22 -19.19 -35.26 8.25
N ASN A 23 -19.77 -36.39 7.86
CA ASN A 23 -20.57 -36.49 6.64
C ASN A 23 -21.80 -35.59 6.67
N TYR A 24 -22.43 -35.44 7.83
CA TYR A 24 -23.55 -34.52 8.01
C TYR A 24 -23.07 -33.07 7.86
N MET A 25 -21.98 -32.70 8.53
CA MET A 25 -21.40 -31.35 8.41
C MET A 25 -21.00 -31.05 6.97
N GLU A 26 -20.28 -31.95 6.29
CA GLU A 26 -19.89 -31.78 4.87
C GLU A 26 -21.09 -31.50 3.96
N LYS A 27 -22.21 -32.19 4.17
CA LYS A 27 -23.44 -31.98 3.40
C LYS A 27 -24.23 -30.71 3.77
N ASN A 28 -23.97 -30.14 4.94
CA ASN A 28 -24.70 -28.98 5.48
C ASN A 28 -23.82 -27.73 5.66
N ILE A 29 -22.53 -27.80 5.31
CA ILE A 29 -21.68 -26.62 5.19
C ILE A 29 -22.18 -25.89 3.94
N GLU A 30 -22.80 -24.73 4.14
CA GLU A 30 -23.01 -23.80 3.05
C GLU A 30 -21.65 -23.46 2.45
N ASP A 31 -21.51 -23.70 1.15
CA ASP A 31 -20.29 -23.45 0.42
C ASP A 31 -20.16 -21.93 0.19
N PHE A 32 -19.81 -21.20 1.27
CA PHE A 32 -19.65 -19.74 1.26
C PHE A 32 -18.60 -19.27 0.24
N GLU A 33 -17.77 -20.19 -0.29
CA GLU A 33 -16.83 -19.91 -1.37
C GLU A 33 -17.52 -19.76 -2.73
N THR A 34 -18.71 -20.32 -2.93
CA THR A 34 -19.47 -20.26 -4.19
C THR A 34 -20.36 -19.02 -4.30
N VAL A 35 -20.57 -18.29 -3.21
CA VAL A 35 -21.40 -17.07 -3.25
C VAL A 35 -20.60 -15.96 -3.94
N PRO A 36 -21.07 -15.45 -5.09
CA PRO A 36 -20.40 -14.35 -5.76
C PRO A 36 -20.38 -13.16 -4.83
N LEU A 37 -19.20 -12.56 -4.67
CA LEU A 37 -19.07 -11.38 -3.84
C LEU A 37 -20.01 -10.28 -4.30
N PRO A 38 -20.64 -9.53 -3.37
CA PRO A 38 -21.35 -8.34 -3.75
C PRO A 38 -20.39 -7.44 -4.54
N PRO A 39 -20.86 -6.84 -5.65
CA PRO A 39 -20.02 -6.00 -6.49
C PRO A 39 -19.40 -4.90 -5.65
N LYS A 40 -18.07 -4.81 -5.67
CA LYS A 40 -17.32 -3.82 -4.87
C LYS A 40 -17.82 -2.42 -5.25
N LYS A 41 -18.20 -1.58 -4.28
CA LYS A 41 -18.56 -0.18 -4.57
C LYS A 41 -17.35 0.58 -5.11
N LEU A 42 -17.51 1.06 -6.33
CA LEU A 42 -16.50 1.66 -7.18
C LEU A 42 -16.13 3.09 -6.72
N LYS A 43 -15.18 3.29 -5.78
CA LYS A 43 -14.70 4.65 -5.41
C LYS A 43 -13.63 5.17 -6.38
N VAL A 44 -14.01 5.97 -7.38
CA VAL A 44 -13.05 6.66 -8.25
C VAL A 44 -12.13 7.52 -7.38
N ILE A 45 -10.82 7.31 -7.50
CA ILE A 45 -9.84 8.15 -6.81
C ILE A 45 -9.58 9.37 -7.69
N THR A 46 -10.15 10.50 -7.31
CA THR A 46 -9.76 11.80 -7.85
C THR A 46 -8.98 12.52 -6.76
N SER A 47 -7.79 13.01 -7.09
CA SER A 47 -7.03 13.90 -6.22
C SER A 47 -6.69 15.17 -7.00
N LYS A 48 -6.77 16.30 -6.30
CA LYS A 48 -6.27 17.59 -6.80
C LYS A 48 -4.77 17.77 -6.58
N ASN A 49 -4.14 16.90 -5.80
CA ASN A 49 -2.73 16.96 -5.43
C ASN A 49 -1.84 16.21 -6.44
N SER A 50 -0.53 16.42 -6.34
CA SER A 50 0.45 15.74 -7.19
C SER A 50 0.38 14.22 -7.03
N ILE A 51 0.40 13.51 -8.15
CA ILE A 51 0.44 12.04 -8.20
C ILE A 51 1.71 11.59 -8.90
N ILE A 52 2.32 10.53 -8.38
CA ILE A 52 3.44 9.83 -9.00
C ILE A 52 3.18 8.32 -9.04
N LYS A 53 3.66 7.67 -10.11
CA LYS A 53 3.64 6.22 -10.26
C LYS A 53 5.04 5.66 -10.08
N VAL A 54 5.18 4.60 -9.28
CA VAL A 54 6.46 3.95 -9.01
C VAL A 54 6.39 2.49 -9.41
N ASN A 55 7.20 2.09 -10.39
CA ASN A 55 7.28 0.71 -10.84
C ASN A 55 8.29 -0.07 -9.98
N ALA A 56 7.78 -0.83 -9.00
CA ALA A 56 8.55 -1.67 -8.08
C ALA A 56 8.35 -3.17 -8.36
N LYS A 57 8.11 -3.53 -9.63
CA LYS A 57 7.77 -4.91 -10.07
C LYS A 57 8.87 -5.92 -9.80
N ASP A 58 10.09 -5.49 -10.00
CA ASP A 58 11.30 -6.28 -9.80
C ASP A 58 11.47 -6.62 -8.32
N ARG A 59 11.80 -7.88 -8.03
CA ARG A 59 11.90 -8.40 -6.66
C ARG A 59 13.30 -8.24 -6.09
N ASP A 60 14.30 -8.16 -6.97
CA ASP A 60 15.71 -8.19 -6.59
C ASP A 60 16.32 -6.78 -6.69
N SER A 61 15.50 -5.76 -6.94
CA SER A 61 15.92 -4.37 -6.96
C SER A 61 14.96 -3.43 -6.21
N TRP A 62 15.56 -2.41 -5.61
CA TRP A 62 14.88 -1.22 -5.13
C TRP A 62 14.71 -0.24 -6.28
N THR A 63 13.48 0.25 -6.45
CA THR A 63 13.21 1.47 -7.21
C THR A 63 13.23 2.64 -6.24
N LEU A 64 14.34 3.37 -6.25
CA LEU A 64 14.54 4.59 -5.48
C LEU A 64 13.83 5.75 -6.17
N LEU A 65 13.15 6.59 -5.41
CA LEU A 65 12.45 7.79 -5.87
C LEU A 65 12.95 9.00 -5.08
N ASP A 66 13.30 10.06 -5.81
CA ASP A 66 13.47 11.42 -5.31
C ASP A 66 12.21 12.22 -5.71
N PHE A 67 11.47 12.74 -4.74
CA PHE A 67 10.21 13.45 -4.97
C PHE A 67 10.42 14.87 -5.50
N SER A 68 11.52 15.52 -5.12
CA SER A 68 11.89 16.85 -5.57
C SER A 68 12.18 16.84 -7.08
N SER A 69 12.98 15.87 -7.55
CA SER A 69 13.29 15.72 -8.98
C SER A 69 12.31 14.84 -9.75
N ARG A 70 11.46 14.07 -9.05
CA ARG A 70 10.55 13.03 -9.59
C ARG A 70 11.26 11.93 -10.37
N LYS A 71 12.57 11.78 -10.19
CA LYS A 71 13.39 10.78 -10.88
C LYS A 71 13.41 9.48 -10.09
N THR A 72 13.35 8.38 -10.83
CA THR A 72 13.54 7.05 -10.26
C THR A 72 14.87 6.44 -10.66
N ARG A 73 15.49 5.68 -9.77
CA ARG A 73 16.70 4.89 -10.04
C ARG A 73 16.53 3.49 -9.51
N LYS A 74 16.94 2.47 -10.28
CA LYS A 74 16.97 1.09 -9.81
C LYS A 74 18.34 0.71 -9.26
N ILE A 75 18.37 0.02 -8.13
CA ILE A 75 19.58 -0.54 -7.50
C ILE A 75 19.24 -1.93 -6.99
N ALA A 76 20.13 -2.92 -7.19
CA ALA A 76 19.92 -4.27 -6.67
C ALA A 76 19.77 -4.27 -5.12
N GLU A 77 18.93 -5.15 -4.56
CA GLU A 77 18.68 -5.20 -3.11
C GLU A 77 19.94 -5.55 -2.32
N GLU A 78 20.86 -6.31 -2.92
CA GLU A 78 22.18 -6.65 -2.37
C GLU A 78 23.19 -5.49 -2.38
N ASP A 79 23.03 -4.53 -3.29
CA ASP A 79 23.96 -3.41 -3.53
C ASP A 79 23.76 -2.25 -2.54
N THR A 80 23.64 -2.57 -1.24
CA THR A 80 23.34 -1.60 -0.17
C THR A 80 24.32 -0.44 -0.09
N GLN A 81 25.58 -0.63 -0.49
CA GLN A 81 26.61 0.43 -0.50
C GLN A 81 26.26 1.57 -1.47
N LYS A 82 25.57 1.27 -2.58
CA LYS A 82 25.19 2.28 -3.57
C LYS A 82 24.08 3.21 -3.06
N LEU A 83 23.32 2.80 -2.04
CA LEU A 83 22.24 3.60 -1.46
C LEU A 83 22.75 4.93 -0.87
N ALA A 84 23.99 4.98 -0.39
CA ALA A 84 24.60 6.19 0.16
C ALA A 84 25.20 7.12 -0.91
N GLN A 85 25.30 6.67 -2.17
CA GLN A 85 26.01 7.39 -3.24
C GLN A 85 25.07 8.15 -4.19
N VAL A 86 23.76 7.99 -4.01
CA VAL A 86 22.75 8.59 -4.88
C VAL A 86 21.76 9.41 -4.07
N SER A 87 21.15 10.41 -4.69
CA SER A 87 20.04 11.16 -4.09
C SER A 87 18.73 10.41 -4.29
N TRP A 88 17.99 10.19 -3.20
CA TRP A 88 16.68 9.55 -3.16
C TRP A 88 16.01 9.81 -1.79
N ASP A 89 14.70 9.62 -1.72
CA ASP A 89 13.92 9.80 -0.49
C ASP A 89 13.36 8.46 0.00
N LEU A 90 12.69 7.72 -0.90
CA LEU A 90 12.07 6.43 -0.61
C LEU A 90 12.47 5.38 -1.64
N GLY A 91 12.67 4.14 -1.17
CA GLY A 91 12.95 2.97 -1.99
C GLY A 91 11.78 1.99 -1.94
N PHE A 92 11.40 1.47 -3.11
CA PHE A 92 10.26 0.57 -3.26
C PHE A 92 10.70 -0.77 -3.88
N SER A 93 10.36 -1.88 -3.23
CA SER A 93 10.52 -3.24 -3.77
C SER A 93 9.27 -4.03 -3.41
N ARG A 94 8.44 -4.34 -4.41
CA ARG A 94 7.12 -4.95 -4.19
C ARG A 94 6.32 -4.12 -3.16
N THR A 95 5.94 -4.74 -2.05
CA THR A 95 5.24 -4.08 -0.94
C THR A 95 6.17 -3.46 0.11
N LYS A 96 7.47 -3.73 0.04
CA LYS A 96 8.47 -3.18 0.96
C LYS A 96 8.73 -1.72 0.59
N ILE A 97 8.83 -0.88 1.60
CA ILE A 97 9.20 0.52 1.44
C ILE A 97 10.26 0.85 2.49
N ILE A 98 11.37 1.42 2.04
CA ILE A 98 12.49 1.91 2.85
C ILE A 98 12.63 3.41 2.68
N SER A 99 13.22 4.08 3.66
CA SER A 99 13.52 5.50 3.63
C SER A 99 15.03 5.76 3.61
N ASN A 100 15.42 6.90 3.06
CA ASN A 100 16.81 7.34 3.04
C ASN A 100 17.23 7.88 4.42
N GLY A 101 17.29 6.98 5.40
CA GLY A 101 17.73 7.29 6.76
C GLY A 101 17.89 6.06 7.65
N GLY A 102 18.45 6.27 8.84
CA GLY A 102 18.62 5.23 9.84
C GLY A 102 19.56 4.10 9.39
N LYS A 103 19.14 2.84 9.60
CA LYS A 103 19.96 1.67 9.23
C LYS A 103 20.05 1.41 7.73
N THR A 104 19.18 2.02 6.93
CA THR A 104 19.20 1.89 5.47
C THR A 104 20.30 2.76 4.85
N ASN A 105 20.40 4.01 5.29
CA ASN A 105 21.50 4.91 4.94
C ASN A 105 21.89 5.75 6.18
N PRO A 106 23.02 5.44 6.85
CA PRO A 106 23.47 6.19 8.03
C PRO A 106 23.77 7.68 7.76
N SER A 107 24.07 8.04 6.51
CA SER A 107 24.27 9.43 6.10
C SER A 107 22.96 10.14 5.78
N GLY A 108 21.85 9.40 5.71
CA GLY A 108 20.52 9.91 5.44
C GLY A 108 19.78 10.26 6.72
N SER A 109 18.97 11.31 6.66
CA SER A 109 18.14 11.80 7.76
C SER A 109 16.63 11.62 7.53
N THR A 110 16.22 10.93 6.47
CA THR A 110 14.80 10.76 6.15
C THR A 110 14.09 9.98 7.25
N GLY A 111 12.96 10.51 7.73
CA GLY A 111 12.13 9.87 8.73
C GLY A 111 10.64 10.06 8.46
N ILE A 112 9.81 9.22 9.07
CA ILE A 112 8.39 9.08 8.71
C ILE A 112 7.52 9.10 9.97
N ILE A 113 6.29 9.60 9.84
CA ILE A 113 5.21 9.50 10.82
C ILE A 113 3.97 8.97 10.10
N ASN A 114 3.33 7.92 10.62
CA ASN A 114 2.02 7.48 10.17
C ASN A 114 0.92 8.28 10.88
N LEU A 115 0.28 9.21 10.16
CA LEU A 115 -0.82 10.03 10.69
C LEU A 115 -2.18 9.30 10.66
N GLY A 116 -2.23 8.08 10.11
CA GLY A 116 -3.43 7.28 10.06
C GLY A 116 -4.40 7.65 8.93
N PRO A 117 -5.65 7.14 8.97
CA PRO A 117 -6.65 7.30 7.93
C PRO A 117 -7.38 8.65 8.02
N ILE A 118 -6.62 9.74 7.96
CA ILE A 118 -7.13 11.12 8.05
C ILE A 118 -7.33 11.74 6.65
N ASN A 119 -8.06 12.85 6.59
CA ASN A 119 -8.22 13.59 5.33
C ASN A 119 -6.89 14.22 4.91
N PHE A 120 -6.37 13.84 3.74
CA PHE A 120 -5.12 14.35 3.19
C PHE A 120 -5.09 15.89 3.13
N ASP A 121 -6.20 16.53 2.75
CA ASP A 121 -6.24 17.98 2.58
C ASP A 121 -6.35 18.75 3.90
N SER A 122 -6.70 18.08 5.01
CA SER A 122 -6.82 18.72 6.33
C SER A 122 -5.47 19.06 6.96
N ILE A 123 -4.40 18.34 6.58
CA ILE A 123 -3.06 18.54 7.12
C ILE A 123 -2.33 19.58 6.27
N LYS A 124 -2.26 20.81 6.78
CA LYS A 124 -1.62 21.96 6.10
C LYS A 124 -0.16 22.16 6.48
N THR A 125 0.25 21.69 7.65
CA THR A 125 1.61 21.83 8.17
C THR A 125 2.13 20.48 8.67
N ALA A 126 3.40 20.20 8.41
CA ALA A 126 4.09 19.02 8.89
C ALA A 126 4.37 19.12 10.40
N PRO A 127 4.28 18.01 11.15
CA PRO A 127 4.86 17.93 12.50
C PRO A 127 6.36 18.26 12.46
N GLN A 128 6.89 18.86 13.53
CA GLN A 128 8.32 19.18 13.60
C GLN A 128 9.17 18.05 14.20
N THR A 129 8.55 17.14 14.95
CA THR A 129 9.23 16.05 15.67
C THR A 129 8.43 14.75 15.56
N GLY A 130 9.05 13.64 15.97
CA GLY A 130 8.42 12.31 15.98
C GLY A 130 8.72 11.44 14.77
N TYR A 131 9.58 11.90 13.85
CA TYR A 131 9.96 11.15 12.66
C TYR A 131 10.79 9.92 13.00
N VAL A 132 10.36 8.78 12.47
CA VAL A 132 10.97 7.48 12.67
C VAL A 132 11.73 7.08 11.41
N GLN A 133 13.02 6.79 11.57
CA GLN A 133 13.88 6.28 10.51
C GLN A 133 13.86 4.75 10.43
N ASP A 134 14.45 4.21 9.36
CA ASP A 134 14.53 2.77 9.17
C ASP A 134 15.41 2.09 10.23
N HIS A 135 14.99 0.91 10.64
CA HIS A 135 15.75 0.04 11.54
C HIS A 135 15.78 -1.39 10.99
N ARG A 136 16.61 -2.25 11.59
CA ARG A 136 16.60 -3.68 11.30
C ARG A 136 15.65 -4.40 12.25
N SER A 137 14.74 -5.19 11.68
CA SER A 137 13.89 -6.12 12.42
C SER A 137 13.96 -7.49 11.77
N LEU A 138 14.32 -8.52 12.54
CA LEU A 138 14.48 -9.90 12.06
C LEU A 138 15.32 -9.99 10.77
N GLY A 139 16.44 -9.26 10.71
CA GLY A 139 17.35 -9.21 9.56
C GLY A 139 16.92 -8.29 8.41
N ASN A 140 15.65 -7.89 8.34
CA ASN A 140 15.10 -7.05 7.27
C ASN A 140 15.22 -5.55 7.60
N LEU A 141 15.47 -4.73 6.57
CA LEU A 141 15.34 -3.27 6.66
C LEU A 141 13.86 -2.90 6.62
N ILE A 142 13.41 -2.12 7.60
CA ILE A 142 12.00 -1.76 7.74
C ILE A 142 11.85 -0.35 8.33
N ASN A 143 10.94 0.42 7.75
CA ASN A 143 10.34 1.55 8.42
C ASN A 143 9.05 1.10 9.11
N LYS A 144 8.98 1.13 10.44
CA LYS A 144 7.79 0.65 11.17
C LYS A 144 6.53 1.47 10.84
N GLU A 145 6.66 2.73 10.44
CA GLU A 145 5.52 3.59 10.13
C GLU A 145 4.86 3.18 8.81
N LEU A 146 5.66 2.73 7.84
CA LEU A 146 5.19 2.20 6.56
C LEU A 146 4.95 0.68 6.59
N ALA A 147 5.41 -0.01 7.63
CA ALA A 147 5.14 -1.42 7.83
C ALA A 147 3.63 -1.66 7.89
N GLY A 148 3.09 -2.33 6.87
CA GLY A 148 1.65 -2.61 6.80
C GLY A 148 0.80 -1.43 6.32
N TRP A 149 1.31 -0.63 5.38
CA TRP A 149 0.52 0.38 4.63
C TRP A 149 -0.67 -0.21 3.86
N TYR A 150 -0.78 -1.54 3.76
CA TYR A 150 -1.81 -2.25 3.02
C TYR A 150 -2.48 -3.35 3.87
N ASN A 151 -3.64 -3.79 3.38
CA ASN A 151 -4.32 -5.02 3.78
C ASN A 151 -4.15 -6.06 2.67
N TYR A 152 -3.81 -7.29 3.04
CA TYR A 152 -3.80 -8.41 2.11
C TYR A 152 -5.14 -9.14 2.17
N ARG A 153 -5.84 -9.21 1.04
CA ARG A 153 -7.11 -9.94 0.91
C ARG A 153 -6.81 -11.38 0.51
N THR A 154 -6.81 -12.29 1.47
CA THR A 154 -6.44 -13.71 1.28
C THR A 154 -7.26 -14.40 0.20
N ARG A 155 -8.59 -14.22 0.18
CA ARG A 155 -9.46 -14.87 -0.81
C ARG A 155 -9.15 -14.47 -2.25
N THR A 156 -8.80 -13.20 -2.50
CA THR A 156 -8.55 -12.69 -3.86
C THR A 156 -7.07 -12.47 -4.15
N HIS A 157 -6.19 -12.78 -3.19
CA HIS A 157 -4.75 -12.50 -3.23
C HIS A 157 -4.39 -11.05 -3.63
N ASN A 158 -5.24 -10.09 -3.28
CA ASN A 158 -5.09 -8.68 -3.67
C ASN A 158 -4.54 -7.82 -2.52
N ILE A 159 -3.75 -6.81 -2.87
CA ILE A 159 -3.19 -5.82 -1.96
C ILE A 159 -4.04 -4.56 -2.01
N GLU A 160 -4.63 -4.17 -0.88
CA GLU A 160 -5.43 -2.95 -0.80
C GLU A 160 -4.75 -1.93 0.10
N SER A 161 -4.50 -0.73 -0.42
CA SER A 161 -3.95 0.35 0.39
C SER A 161 -4.90 0.70 1.55
N LYS A 162 -4.34 0.88 2.76
CA LYS A 162 -5.06 1.46 3.89
C LYS A 162 -5.34 2.95 3.72
N ARG A 163 -4.67 3.59 2.74
CA ARG A 163 -4.80 5.01 2.42
C ARG A 163 -4.52 5.94 3.61
N ASN A 164 -3.64 5.50 4.51
CA ASN A 164 -3.12 6.35 5.56
C ASN A 164 -2.34 7.52 4.96
N VAL A 165 -2.35 8.64 5.68
CA VAL A 165 -1.50 9.79 5.39
C VAL A 165 -0.21 9.63 6.19
N TYR A 166 0.91 9.85 5.52
CA TYR A 166 2.24 9.82 6.11
C TYR A 166 2.86 11.20 6.01
N ALA A 167 3.45 11.70 7.09
CA ALA A 167 4.36 12.84 7.03
C ALA A 167 5.80 12.32 6.96
N LEU A 168 6.63 12.99 6.18
CA LEU A 168 8.05 12.69 6.06
C LEU A 168 8.86 13.97 6.27
N GLN A 169 10.00 13.81 6.95
CA GLN A 169 11.10 14.75 6.93
C GLN A 169 12.14 14.16 5.99
N LEU A 170 12.44 14.85 4.89
CA LEU A 170 13.37 14.38 3.87
C LEU A 170 14.81 14.74 4.22
N ASN A 171 15.76 14.11 3.54
CA ASN A 171 17.18 14.31 3.81
C ASN A 171 17.68 15.73 3.45
N ASP A 172 17.00 16.42 2.55
CA ASP A 172 17.29 17.80 2.14
C ASP A 172 16.68 18.85 3.09
N GLY A 173 15.99 18.42 4.16
CA GLY A 173 15.34 19.28 5.13
C GLY A 173 13.92 19.71 4.75
N LEU A 174 13.41 19.32 3.57
CA LEU A 174 12.01 19.53 3.21
C LEU A 174 11.10 18.57 3.98
N PHE A 175 9.86 19.01 4.19
CA PHE A 175 8.80 18.12 4.64
C PHE A 175 7.97 17.66 3.45
N MET A 176 7.51 16.43 3.53
CA MET A 176 6.56 15.88 2.57
C MET A 176 5.39 15.28 3.34
N LYS A 177 4.23 15.20 2.70
CA LYS A 177 3.23 14.21 3.06
C LYS A 177 2.88 13.37 1.85
N MET A 178 2.53 12.12 2.10
CA MET A 178 2.12 11.21 1.05
C MET A 178 0.98 10.29 1.49
N ARG A 179 0.29 9.74 0.51
CA ARG A 179 -0.70 8.69 0.67
C ARG A 179 -0.57 7.72 -0.49
N ILE A 180 -0.40 6.44 -0.19
CA ILE A 180 -0.40 5.40 -1.22
C ILE A 180 -1.85 5.16 -1.61
N LEU A 181 -2.20 5.39 -2.87
CA LEU A 181 -3.56 5.26 -3.37
C LEU A 181 -3.84 3.84 -3.85
N ASN A 182 -2.90 3.26 -4.59
CA ASN A 182 -3.05 1.97 -5.25
C ASN A 182 -1.70 1.26 -5.41
N TYR A 183 -1.71 -0.07 -5.51
CA TYR A 183 -0.55 -0.95 -5.75
C TYR A 183 -0.43 -1.43 -7.21
N TYR A 184 -1.40 -1.09 -8.06
CA TYR A 184 -1.55 -1.59 -9.43
C TYR A 184 -1.70 -0.44 -10.46
N CYS A 185 -0.66 0.35 -10.70
CA CYS A 185 -0.73 1.61 -11.46
C CYS A 185 -1.11 1.48 -12.96
N ALA A 186 -1.01 0.28 -13.54
CA ALA A 186 -1.40 -0.02 -14.91
C ALA A 186 -2.92 -0.14 -15.07
N SER A 187 -3.60 -0.46 -13.98
CA SER A 187 -5.05 -0.50 -13.88
C SER A 187 -5.53 0.77 -13.16
N LYS A 188 -6.64 1.36 -13.61
CA LYS A 188 -7.32 2.32 -12.73
C LYS A 188 -7.72 1.56 -11.47
N ASP A 189 -7.78 2.23 -10.33
CA ASP A 189 -8.33 1.62 -9.10
C ASP A 189 -9.78 1.12 -9.32
N SER A 190 -10.43 1.54 -10.42
CA SER A 190 -11.68 1.01 -10.97
C SER A 190 -11.64 -0.31 -11.70
N ASP A 191 -10.48 -0.66 -12.24
CA ASP A 191 -10.34 -1.79 -13.16
C ASP A 191 -9.77 -3.00 -12.41
N CYS A 192 -9.03 -2.75 -11.33
CA CYS A 192 -8.66 -3.71 -10.28
C CYS A 192 -9.85 -4.19 -9.41
N ARG A 193 -11.07 -4.16 -9.98
CA ARG A 193 -12.35 -4.40 -9.28
C ARG A 193 -13.11 -5.63 -9.77
N THR A 194 -12.70 -6.22 -10.90
CA THR A 194 -12.95 -7.64 -11.15
C THR A 194 -12.06 -8.45 -10.20
N MET A 195 -12.54 -9.60 -9.72
CA MET A 195 -12.08 -10.31 -8.51
C MET A 195 -10.55 -10.59 -8.38
N LEU A 196 -9.74 -10.38 -9.42
CA LEU A 196 -8.31 -10.68 -9.42
C LEU A 196 -7.56 -9.59 -10.22
N CYS A 197 -6.74 -8.76 -9.57
CA CYS A 197 -5.75 -7.97 -10.30
C CYS A 197 -4.66 -8.94 -10.79
N THR A 198 -4.22 -8.82 -12.05
CA THR A 198 -3.20 -9.72 -12.58
C THR A 198 -1.88 -9.52 -11.83
N ARG A 199 -1.13 -10.61 -11.61
CA ARG A 199 0.17 -10.56 -10.91
C ARG A 199 1.20 -9.71 -11.66
N GLU A 200 1.02 -9.56 -12.97
CA GLU A 200 1.88 -8.76 -13.86
C GLU A 200 1.71 -7.25 -13.62
N GLU A 201 0.55 -6.80 -13.14
CA GLU A 201 0.26 -5.40 -12.85
C GLU A 201 0.60 -5.00 -11.41
N ALA A 202 0.79 -5.98 -10.52
CA ALA A 202 1.17 -5.79 -9.14
C ALA A 202 2.50 -5.05 -9.00
N ALA A 203 2.70 -4.41 -7.85
CA ALA A 203 3.94 -3.69 -7.54
C ALA A 203 4.22 -2.51 -8.47
N CYS A 204 3.16 -1.83 -8.89
CA CYS A 204 3.27 -0.48 -9.41
C CYS A 204 2.44 0.47 -8.56
N LEU A 205 3.09 1.23 -7.68
CA LEU A 205 2.40 2.07 -6.72
C LEU A 205 1.92 3.36 -7.39
N THR A 206 0.75 3.84 -7.00
CA THR A 206 0.27 5.20 -7.29
C THR A 206 0.24 5.95 -5.97
N ILE A 207 0.98 7.05 -5.89
CA ILE A 207 1.20 7.79 -4.65
C ILE A 207 0.74 9.24 -4.89
N GLU A 208 -0.12 9.71 -4.01
CA GLU A 208 -0.44 11.13 -3.88
C GLU A 208 0.54 11.77 -2.89
N TYR A 209 1.07 12.94 -3.20
CA TYR A 209 2.03 13.63 -2.33
C TYR A 209 1.93 15.15 -2.42
N ALA A 210 2.47 15.82 -1.40
CA ALA A 210 2.69 17.26 -1.37
C ALA A 210 4.00 17.56 -0.63
N LEU A 211 4.81 18.44 -1.20
CA LEU A 211 6.06 18.94 -0.61
C LEU A 211 5.80 20.22 0.17
N SER A 212 6.66 20.56 1.12
CA SER A 212 6.62 21.83 1.83
C SER A 212 7.29 22.95 1.03
N GLU A 213 6.97 24.19 1.42
CA GLU A 213 7.77 25.35 1.07
C GLU A 213 9.21 25.16 1.61
N ALA A 214 10.21 25.72 0.92
CA ALA A 214 11.59 25.67 1.37
C ALA A 214 11.74 26.36 2.73
N ASN A 215 12.48 25.74 3.66
CA ASN A 215 12.69 26.24 5.03
C ASN A 215 11.40 26.46 5.84
N SER A 216 10.32 25.75 5.50
CA SER A 216 9.01 25.85 6.14
C SER A 216 8.40 24.46 6.30
N ASN A 217 7.55 24.28 7.32
CA ASN A 217 6.78 23.05 7.48
C ASN A 217 5.40 23.12 6.81
N LYS A 218 5.09 24.21 6.09
CA LYS A 218 3.81 24.37 5.40
C LYS A 218 3.82 23.66 4.05
N TYR A 219 2.83 22.80 3.81
CA TYR A 219 2.68 22.07 2.55
C TYR A 219 2.19 22.98 1.42
N ILE A 220 2.80 22.82 0.26
CA ILE A 220 2.35 23.42 -1.00
C ILE A 220 1.18 22.57 -1.51
N PHE A 221 0.03 23.22 -1.67
CA PHE A 221 -1.09 22.65 -2.39
C PHE A 221 -1.16 23.34 -3.75
N PRO A 222 -1.49 22.62 -4.83
CA PRO A 222 -1.92 23.30 -6.04
C PRO A 222 -3.07 24.24 -5.67
N GLU A 223 -2.97 25.50 -6.09
CA GLU A 223 -4.11 26.43 -6.04
C GLU A 223 -5.31 25.73 -6.70
N ASP A 224 -6.51 25.91 -6.13
CA ASP A 224 -7.71 25.20 -6.56
C ASP A 224 -7.77 25.10 -8.08
N PRO A 225 -8.12 23.94 -8.66
CA PRO A 225 -8.24 23.83 -10.09
C PRO A 225 -9.27 24.87 -10.50
N VAL A 226 -8.84 25.90 -11.24
CA VAL A 226 -9.74 26.73 -12.02
C VAL A 226 -10.50 25.74 -12.88
N LEU A 227 -11.74 25.45 -12.49
CA LEU A 227 -12.65 24.64 -13.28
C LEU A 227 -12.60 25.27 -14.68
N PRO A 228 -12.24 24.52 -15.73
CA PRO A 228 -12.34 25.07 -17.08
C PRO A 228 -13.79 25.55 -17.24
N LYS A 229 -13.96 26.84 -17.53
CA LYS A 229 -15.27 27.40 -17.89
C LYS A 229 -15.90 26.43 -18.90
N PRO A 230 -17.17 26.04 -18.74
CA PRO A 230 -17.83 25.21 -19.73
C PRO A 230 -17.62 25.83 -21.11
N LEU A 231 -17.17 25.01 -22.07
CA LEU A 231 -17.14 25.42 -23.47
C LEU A 231 -18.52 26.00 -23.82
N PRO A 232 -18.59 27.19 -24.46
CA PRO A 232 -19.85 27.69 -24.96
C PRO A 232 -20.46 26.61 -25.84
N THR A 233 -21.69 26.21 -25.51
CA THR A 233 -22.51 25.36 -26.37
C THR A 233 -22.56 26.00 -27.76
N PRO A 234 -22.29 25.25 -28.85
CA PRO A 234 -22.45 25.80 -30.18
C PRO A 234 -23.89 26.29 -30.34
N ASP A 235 -24.02 27.55 -30.74
CA ASP A 235 -25.31 28.14 -31.08
C ASP A 235 -26.02 27.20 -32.05
N LYS A 236 -27.27 26.88 -31.72
CA LYS A 236 -28.21 26.38 -32.72
C LYS A 236 -28.33 27.47 -33.77
N ALA A 237 -27.57 27.33 -34.86
CA ALA A 237 -27.83 28.05 -36.08
C ALA A 237 -29.24 27.67 -36.52
N SER A 238 -30.10 28.68 -36.49
CA SER A 238 -31.37 28.75 -37.18
C SER A 238 -31.16 28.59 -38.69
N GLU A 239 -31.70 27.51 -39.24
CA GLU A 239 -32.39 27.46 -40.53
C GLU A 239 -33.28 26.21 -40.57
#